data_AF-A0AA86TEB8-F1
#
_entry.id   AF-A0AA86TEB8-F1
#
_cell.length_a   1.000
_cell.length_b   1.000
_cell.length_c   1.000
_cell.angle_alpha   90.00
_cell.angle_beta   90.00
_cell.angle_gamma   90.00
#
_symmetry.space_group_name_H-M   'P 1'
#
loop_
_entity.id
_entity.type
_entity.pdbx_description
1 polymer ?
#
loop_
_entity_poly.entity_id
_entity_poly.type
_entity_poly.pdbx_seq_one_letter_code
_entity_poly.pdbx_strand_id
1 'polypeptide(L)'
;MPSLFTPSKTFSLPTLLLLLQLFTINLRSAADAQIGVCYGTMGDNLPSASEVVSLYISNNINRMRIYHPNQDALNALRSSSIELILGVANPDLQGLATSADNAIQWVQTNVLNYWPSVKIKYIAVGNEVSPVGGSSQYTQYVLPAIQNIYQAIRAQSLRDQIKYGMVNTDTRICLMQCWIRFMLQLVMWRFVVSESGWPSDGGFAATYDNADTYLDNLILRAKSGSPRRPSKSTEIYIFAMFDENQKSPEIEKHFGLFFPNKQEKYPFGFS
;
A
#
# COMPACT_ATOMS: atom_id res chain seq x y z
N MET A 1 59.67 46.66 8.57
CA MET A 1 58.44 45.92 8.96
C MET A 1 57.70 45.53 7.69
N PRO A 2 57.68 44.27 7.26
CA PRO A 2 56.84 43.83 6.15
C PRO A 2 55.41 43.56 6.66
N SER A 3 54.40 44.05 5.94
CA SER A 3 52.99 43.93 6.29
C SER A 3 52.50 42.48 6.22
N LEU A 4 51.90 41.99 7.30
CA LEU A 4 51.11 40.77 7.34
C LEU A 4 49.75 41.01 6.68
N PHE A 5 49.67 40.91 5.36
CA PHE A 5 48.40 40.66 4.68
C PHE A 5 48.36 39.19 4.26
N THR A 6 47.66 38.38 5.07
CA THR A 6 47.26 37.04 4.66
C THR A 6 46.20 37.16 3.56
N PRO A 7 46.31 36.40 2.46
CA PRO A 7 45.29 36.44 1.42
C PRO A 7 43.99 35.85 1.97
N SER A 8 42.91 36.64 1.91
CA SER A 8 41.56 36.13 2.15
C SER A 8 41.26 35.06 1.09
N LYS A 9 41.01 33.82 1.51
CA LYS A 9 40.57 32.74 0.61
C LYS A 9 39.17 33.09 0.09
N THR A 10 39.09 33.74 -1.06
CA THR A 10 37.82 33.95 -1.78
C THR A 10 37.47 32.67 -2.51
N PHE A 11 36.36 32.03 -2.11
CA PHE A 11 35.84 30.88 -2.86
C PHE A 11 35.40 31.33 -4.25
N SER A 12 35.83 30.60 -5.29
CA SER A 12 35.41 30.90 -6.66
C SER A 12 33.92 30.63 -6.84
N LEU A 13 33.24 31.38 -7.71
CA LEU A 13 31.80 31.21 -8.00
C LEU A 13 31.43 29.75 -8.37
N PRO A 14 32.24 28.99 -9.14
CA PRO A 14 32.00 27.56 -9.36
C PRO A 14 32.08 26.72 -8.08
N THR A 15 33.00 27.04 -7.16
CA THR A 15 33.12 26.35 -5.87
C THR A 15 31.91 26.64 -4.98
N LEU A 16 31.41 27.88 -5.00
CA LEU A 16 30.21 28.26 -4.25
C LEU A 16 28.96 27.56 -4.80
N LEU A 17 28.83 27.46 -6.13
CA LEU A 17 27.73 26.73 -6.80
C LEU A 17 27.79 25.23 -6.53
N LEU A 18 28.98 24.62 -6.55
CA LEU A 18 29.16 23.20 -6.20
C LEU A 18 28.84 22.95 -4.72
N LEU A 19 29.25 23.84 -3.82
CA LEU A 19 28.91 23.77 -2.40
C LEU A 19 27.41 23.95 -2.17
N LEU A 20 26.73 24.84 -2.91
CA LEU A 20 25.28 25.03 -2.86
C LEU A 20 24.53 23.80 -3.38
N GLN A 21 25.00 23.19 -4.48
CA GLN A 21 24.47 21.93 -5.00
C GLN A 21 24.65 20.79 -4.00
N LEU A 22 25.83 20.66 -3.37
CA LEU A 22 26.09 19.69 -2.30
C LEU A 22 25.26 19.97 -1.03
N PHE A 23 24.94 21.24 -0.75
CA PHE A 23 24.06 21.64 0.35
C PHE A 23 22.59 21.27 0.06
N THR A 24 22.13 21.40 -1.19
CA THR A 24 20.79 20.94 -1.61
C THR A 24 20.64 19.42 -1.63
N ILE A 25 21.73 18.67 -1.88
CA ILE A 25 21.71 17.19 -1.79
C ILE A 25 21.60 16.72 -0.33
N ASN A 26 22.02 17.55 0.64
CA ASN A 26 21.94 17.26 2.08
C ASN A 26 20.76 17.93 2.79
N LEU A 27 20.01 18.81 2.11
CA LEU A 27 18.66 19.21 2.52
C LEU A 27 17.77 17.98 2.35
N ARG A 28 17.78 17.16 3.40
CA ARG A 28 16.88 16.04 3.67
C ARG A 28 15.59 16.22 2.88
N SER A 29 15.38 15.38 1.87
CA SER A 29 14.03 15.12 1.39
C SER A 29 13.22 14.82 2.64
N ALA A 30 12.22 15.66 2.94
CA ALA A 30 11.11 15.17 3.73
C ALA A 30 10.71 13.89 3.03
N ALA A 31 10.83 12.73 3.70
CA ALA A 31 10.45 11.49 3.07
C ALA A 31 8.95 11.64 2.79
N ASP A 32 8.58 11.81 1.51
CA ASP A 32 7.19 11.98 1.13
C ASP A 32 6.39 10.84 1.75
N ALA A 33 5.24 11.18 2.33
CA ALA A 33 4.36 10.19 2.90
C ALA A 33 4.01 9.20 1.79
N GLN A 34 4.29 7.91 2.01
CA GLN A 34 3.94 6.89 1.03
C GLN A 34 2.52 6.43 1.30
N ILE A 35 1.55 7.32 1.06
CA ILE A 35 0.13 7.08 1.29
C ILE A 35 -0.49 6.44 0.05
N GLY A 36 -1.27 5.39 0.28
CA GLY A 36 -2.25 4.87 -0.64
C GLY A 36 -3.63 4.83 -0.02
N VAL A 37 -4.62 4.45 -0.82
CA VAL A 37 -6.00 4.30 -0.37
C VAL A 37 -6.55 2.97 -0.85
N CYS A 38 -7.28 2.28 0.02
CA CYS A 38 -7.95 1.03 -0.29
C CYS A 38 -9.21 1.30 -1.11
N TYR A 39 -9.31 0.66 -2.27
CA TYR A 39 -10.50 0.69 -3.10
C TYR A 39 -11.37 -0.53 -2.78
N GLY A 40 -12.26 -0.35 -1.80
CA GLY A 40 -13.34 -1.29 -1.49
C GLY A 40 -14.50 -1.15 -2.49
N THR A 41 -15.19 -2.25 -2.75
CA THR A 41 -16.28 -2.34 -3.72
C THR A 41 -17.55 -2.96 -3.12
N MET A 42 -17.68 -3.01 -1.79
CA MET A 42 -18.87 -3.52 -1.10
C MET A 42 -19.96 -2.45 -1.00
N GLY A 43 -20.41 -1.94 -2.14
CA GLY A 43 -21.54 -1.01 -2.22
C GLY A 43 -22.20 -0.99 -3.59
N ASP A 44 -23.50 -0.71 -3.62
CA ASP A 44 -24.32 -0.68 -4.85
C ASP A 44 -24.50 0.72 -5.46
N ASN A 45 -23.93 1.75 -4.83
CA ASN A 45 -24.03 3.14 -5.23
C ASN A 45 -22.66 3.77 -5.56
N LEU A 46 -21.63 2.94 -5.74
CA LEU A 46 -20.25 3.39 -5.98
C LEU A 46 -20.04 3.84 -7.44
N PRO A 47 -19.11 4.78 -7.70
CA PRO A 47 -18.73 5.17 -9.07
C PRO A 47 -18.12 4.01 -9.86
N SER A 48 -18.11 4.14 -11.18
CA SER A 48 -17.42 3.19 -12.05
C SER A 48 -15.90 3.18 -11.80
N ALA A 49 -15.24 2.06 -12.08
CA ALA A 49 -13.80 1.91 -11.83
C ALA A 49 -12.94 2.99 -12.55
N SER A 50 -13.35 3.45 -13.73
CA SER A 50 -12.68 4.53 -14.47
C SER A 50 -12.83 5.89 -13.77
N GLU A 51 -14.01 6.18 -13.22
CA GLU A 51 -14.23 7.37 -12.40
C GLU A 51 -13.42 7.32 -11.10
N VAL A 52 -13.32 6.15 -10.46
CA VAL A 52 -12.50 5.97 -9.26
C VAL A 52 -11.03 6.21 -9.58
N VAL A 53 -10.48 5.61 -10.64
CA VAL A 53 -9.08 5.86 -11.04
C VAL A 53 -8.86 7.34 -11.37
N SER A 54 -9.82 8.00 -12.02
CA SER A 54 -9.75 9.44 -12.30
C SER A 54 -9.72 10.26 -11.00
N LEU A 55 -10.49 9.85 -9.99
CA LEU A 55 -10.52 10.50 -8.68
C LEU A 55 -9.20 10.29 -7.91
N TYR A 56 -8.58 9.11 -8.01
CA TYR A 56 -7.23 8.89 -7.48
C TYR A 56 -6.21 9.84 -8.12
N ILE A 57 -6.24 9.98 -9.44
CA ILE A 57 -5.33 10.87 -10.18
C ILE A 57 -5.56 12.33 -9.80
N SER A 58 -6.81 12.80 -9.77
CA SER A 58 -7.13 14.20 -9.44
C SER A 58 -6.75 14.58 -8.01
N ASN A 59 -6.67 13.60 -7.10
CA ASN A 59 -6.30 13.78 -5.70
C ASN A 59 -4.84 13.42 -5.40
N ASN A 60 -3.99 13.18 -6.42
CA ASN A 60 -2.59 12.79 -6.26
C ASN A 60 -2.38 11.50 -5.44
N ILE A 61 -3.36 10.59 -5.44
CA ILE A 61 -3.26 9.30 -4.75
C ILE A 61 -2.54 8.31 -5.67
N ASN A 62 -1.24 8.13 -5.43
CA ASN A 62 -0.37 7.34 -6.31
C ASN A 62 -0.30 5.84 -5.95
N ARG A 63 -1.12 5.38 -4.99
CA ARG A 63 -1.11 3.99 -4.48
C ARG A 63 -2.52 3.51 -4.20
N MET A 64 -2.86 2.34 -4.73
CA MET A 64 -4.16 1.70 -4.56
C MET A 64 -4.00 0.29 -4.02
N ARG A 65 -4.93 -0.15 -3.19
CA ARG A 65 -5.12 -1.55 -2.84
C ARG A 65 -6.50 -2.01 -3.29
N ILE A 66 -6.57 -3.14 -3.98
CA ILE A 66 -7.81 -3.87 -4.25
C ILE A 66 -7.75 -5.25 -3.59
N TYR A 67 -8.89 -5.77 -3.13
CA TYR A 67 -8.95 -6.98 -2.30
C TYR A 67 -9.05 -8.29 -3.10
N HIS A 68 -9.36 -8.19 -4.39
CA HIS A 68 -9.47 -9.30 -5.33
C HIS A 68 -9.17 -8.78 -6.74
N PRO A 69 -8.93 -9.67 -7.73
CA PRO A 69 -8.80 -9.27 -9.14
C PRO A 69 -10.13 -8.71 -9.69
N ASN A 70 -10.31 -7.40 -9.56
CA ASN A 70 -11.41 -6.68 -10.18
C ASN A 70 -10.97 -6.21 -11.58
N GLN A 71 -11.58 -6.76 -12.63
CA GLN A 71 -11.06 -6.57 -13.99
C GLN A 71 -11.37 -5.18 -14.53
N ASP A 72 -12.47 -4.58 -14.10
CA ASP A 72 -12.80 -3.20 -14.45
C ASP A 72 -11.78 -2.23 -13.84
N ALA A 73 -11.40 -2.46 -12.57
CA ALA A 73 -10.33 -1.70 -11.90
C ALA A 73 -8.98 -1.91 -12.57
N LEU A 74 -8.58 -3.15 -12.87
CA LEU A 74 -7.32 -3.44 -13.55
C LEU A 74 -7.25 -2.83 -14.95
N ASN A 75 -8.36 -2.84 -15.70
CA ASN A 75 -8.45 -2.18 -16.99
C ASN A 75 -8.35 -0.66 -16.87
N ALA A 76 -9.05 -0.04 -15.91
CA ALA A 76 -8.99 1.39 -15.65
C ALA A 76 -7.59 1.84 -15.19
N LEU A 77 -6.85 0.99 -14.47
CA LEU A 77 -5.51 1.30 -13.96
C LEU A 77 -4.42 1.28 -15.04
N ARG A 78 -4.67 0.78 -16.25
CA ARG A 78 -3.66 0.72 -17.32
C ARG A 78 -3.13 2.12 -17.60
N SER A 79 -1.80 2.28 -17.57
CA SER A 79 -1.08 3.53 -17.80
C SER A 79 -1.40 4.67 -16.81
N SER A 80 -2.10 4.40 -15.70
CA SER A 80 -2.45 5.41 -14.68
C SER A 80 -1.27 5.86 -13.80
N SER A 81 -0.16 5.13 -13.84
CA SER A 81 1.02 5.29 -12.97
C SER A 81 0.81 4.98 -11.48
N ILE A 82 -0.42 4.68 -11.04
CA ILE A 82 -0.77 4.27 -9.68
C ILE A 82 -0.15 2.90 -9.36
N GLU A 83 0.58 2.80 -8.26
CA GLU A 83 1.13 1.54 -7.76
C GLU A 83 0.03 0.70 -7.07
N LEU A 84 -0.08 -0.59 -7.42
CA LEU A 84 -1.16 -1.45 -6.96
C LEU A 84 -0.69 -2.53 -5.97
N ILE A 85 -1.43 -2.70 -4.87
CA ILE A 85 -1.53 -3.95 -4.12
C ILE A 85 -2.72 -4.74 -4.68
N LEU A 86 -2.44 -5.89 -5.29
CA LEU A 86 -3.45 -6.81 -5.82
C LEU A 86 -3.72 -7.92 -4.80
N GLY A 87 -4.94 -7.98 -4.26
CA GLY A 87 -5.36 -9.05 -3.37
C GLY A 87 -5.70 -10.36 -4.09
N VAL A 88 -5.36 -11.47 -3.45
CA VAL A 88 -5.94 -12.80 -3.73
C VAL A 88 -7.09 -13.00 -2.76
N ALA A 89 -8.28 -13.28 -3.28
CA ALA A 89 -9.46 -13.50 -2.45
C ALA A 89 -9.30 -14.78 -1.62
N ASN A 90 -9.83 -14.79 -0.39
CA ASN A 90 -9.76 -15.97 0.48
C ASN A 90 -10.32 -17.26 -0.16
N PRO A 91 -11.45 -17.22 -0.90
CA PRO A 91 -11.96 -18.40 -1.61
C PRO A 91 -11.00 -19.02 -2.64
N ASP A 92 -10.11 -18.22 -3.23
CA ASP A 92 -9.15 -18.71 -4.23
C ASP A 92 -7.99 -19.49 -3.58
N LEU A 93 -7.74 -19.29 -2.28
CA LEU A 93 -6.54 -19.79 -1.60
C LEU A 93 -6.41 -21.31 -1.70
N GLN A 94 -7.50 -22.06 -1.53
CA GLN A 94 -7.45 -23.52 -1.60
C GLN A 94 -7.03 -24.00 -2.99
N GLY A 95 -7.66 -23.47 -4.04
CA GLY A 95 -7.35 -23.86 -5.42
C GLY A 95 -5.92 -23.51 -5.83
N LEU A 96 -5.41 -22.38 -5.34
CA LEU A 96 -4.03 -21.93 -5.57
C LEU A 96 -3.00 -22.71 -4.74
N ALA A 97 -3.39 -23.16 -3.55
CA ALA A 97 -2.55 -23.97 -2.66
C ALA A 97 -2.36 -25.40 -3.17
N THR A 98 -3.41 -26.00 -3.73
CA THR A 98 -3.43 -27.42 -4.10
C THR A 98 -3.01 -27.69 -5.55
N SER A 99 -2.93 -26.66 -6.40
CA SER A 99 -2.55 -26.80 -7.81
C SER A 99 -1.61 -25.69 -8.27
N ALA A 100 -0.42 -26.08 -8.72
CA ALA A 100 0.55 -25.16 -9.31
C ALA A 100 0.03 -24.57 -10.63
N ASP A 101 -0.70 -25.36 -11.43
CA ASP A 101 -1.28 -24.91 -12.69
C ASP A 101 -2.34 -23.82 -12.47
N ASN A 102 -3.16 -23.97 -11.41
CA ASN A 102 -4.11 -22.93 -11.02
C ASN A 102 -3.39 -21.63 -10.65
N ALA A 103 -2.26 -21.71 -9.94
CA ALA A 103 -1.46 -20.53 -9.60
C ALA A 103 -0.80 -19.89 -10.83
N ILE A 104 -0.29 -20.70 -11.77
CA ILE A 104 0.24 -20.22 -13.06
C ILE A 104 -0.85 -19.48 -13.83
N GLN A 105 -2.05 -20.06 -13.93
CA GLN A 105 -3.15 -19.46 -14.66
C GLN A 105 -3.68 -18.20 -13.98
N TRP A 106 -3.75 -18.17 -12.64
CA TRP A 106 -4.14 -16.98 -11.89
C TRP A 106 -3.14 -15.84 -12.12
N VAL A 107 -1.83 -16.14 -12.07
CA VAL A 107 -0.76 -15.16 -12.35
C VAL A 107 -0.83 -14.67 -13.80
N GLN A 108 -1.01 -15.56 -14.76
CA GLN A 108 -1.17 -15.18 -16.16
C GLN A 108 -2.35 -14.22 -16.33
N THR A 109 -3.51 -14.59 -15.80
CA THR A 109 -4.77 -13.88 -15.98
C THR A 109 -4.77 -12.51 -15.31
N ASN A 110 -4.30 -12.45 -14.05
CA ASN A 110 -4.51 -11.29 -13.18
C ASN A 110 -3.27 -10.41 -13.03
N VAL A 111 -2.08 -10.90 -13.40
CA VAL A 111 -0.82 -10.17 -13.30
C VAL A 111 -0.23 -9.94 -14.69
N LEU A 112 0.09 -11.00 -15.42
CA LEU A 112 0.87 -10.88 -16.67
C LEU A 112 0.09 -10.20 -17.80
N ASN A 113 -1.21 -10.44 -17.90
CA ASN A 113 -2.06 -9.78 -18.91
C ASN A 113 -2.22 -8.26 -18.69
N TYR A 114 -1.89 -7.77 -17.50
CA TYR A 114 -1.97 -6.34 -17.14
C TYR A 114 -0.58 -5.69 -17.03
N TRP A 115 0.46 -6.50 -16.81
CA TRP A 115 1.85 -6.04 -16.75
C TRP A 115 2.42 -5.73 -18.15
N PRO A 116 3.25 -4.68 -18.32
CA PRO A 116 3.64 -3.65 -17.35
C PRO A 116 2.69 -2.44 -17.31
N SER A 117 1.58 -2.47 -18.05
CA SER A 117 0.67 -1.31 -18.13
C SER A 117 0.02 -0.95 -16.80
N VAL A 118 -0.23 -1.92 -15.93
CA VAL A 118 -0.62 -1.71 -14.52
C VAL A 118 0.61 -1.91 -13.65
N LYS A 119 0.92 -0.94 -12.79
CA LYS A 119 2.09 -1.00 -11.89
C LYS A 119 1.79 -1.85 -10.65
N ILE A 120 1.67 -3.16 -10.84
CA ILE A 120 1.48 -4.11 -9.73
C ILE A 120 2.76 -4.19 -8.91
N LYS A 121 2.71 -3.69 -7.68
CA LYS A 121 3.88 -3.63 -6.78
C LYS A 121 3.89 -4.77 -5.78
N TYR A 122 2.72 -5.11 -5.25
CA TYR A 122 2.55 -6.19 -4.28
C TYR A 122 1.38 -7.09 -4.66
N ILE A 123 1.50 -8.38 -4.34
CA ILE A 123 0.39 -9.34 -4.32
C ILE A 123 0.14 -9.73 -2.86
N ALA A 124 -1.05 -9.43 -2.35
CA ALA A 124 -1.47 -9.78 -1.00
C ALA A 124 -2.26 -11.09 -1.03
N VAL A 125 -1.61 -12.19 -0.62
CA VAL A 125 -2.22 -13.53 -0.70
C VAL A 125 -3.08 -13.80 0.54
N GLY A 126 -4.39 -13.61 0.39
CA GLY A 126 -5.37 -13.68 1.48
C GLY A 126 -5.57 -12.35 2.19
N ASN A 127 -6.74 -12.20 2.81
CA ASN A 127 -7.15 -11.02 3.59
C ASN A 127 -7.61 -11.45 4.98
N GLU A 128 -6.90 -11.01 6.02
CA GLU A 128 -7.24 -11.27 7.43
C GLU A 128 -7.50 -12.75 7.76
N VAL A 129 -6.69 -13.64 7.16
CA VAL A 129 -6.79 -15.07 7.45
C VAL A 129 -6.26 -15.34 8.85
N SER A 130 -7.12 -15.87 9.70
CA SER A 130 -6.84 -16.13 11.11
C SER A 130 -7.12 -17.59 11.47
N PRO A 131 -6.24 -18.29 12.23
CA PRO A 131 -6.51 -19.64 12.69
C PRO A 131 -7.70 -19.72 13.65
N VAL A 132 -8.21 -18.58 14.12
CA VAL A 132 -9.37 -18.48 15.00
C VAL A 132 -10.45 -17.62 14.34
N GLY A 133 -11.71 -18.05 14.42
CA GLY A 133 -12.85 -17.31 13.85
C GLY A 133 -13.22 -17.72 12.42
N GLY A 134 -13.91 -16.81 11.72
CA GLY A 134 -14.62 -17.11 10.46
C GLY A 134 -13.73 -17.44 9.25
N SER A 135 -12.46 -17.07 9.28
CA SER A 135 -11.49 -17.33 8.19
C SER A 135 -10.57 -18.53 8.46
N SER A 136 -10.76 -19.25 9.57
CA SER A 136 -9.89 -20.37 10.02
C SER A 136 -9.70 -21.47 8.98
N GLN A 137 -10.76 -21.79 8.23
CA GLN A 137 -10.74 -22.74 7.11
C GLN A 137 -9.67 -22.45 6.04
N TYR A 138 -9.27 -21.18 5.87
CA TYR A 138 -8.29 -20.78 4.85
C TYR A 138 -6.84 -20.83 5.34
N THR A 139 -6.62 -20.95 6.65
CA THR A 139 -5.28 -20.81 7.27
C THR A 139 -4.25 -21.77 6.69
N GLN A 140 -4.64 -23.03 6.47
CA GLN A 140 -3.75 -24.06 5.94
C GLN A 140 -3.32 -23.81 4.48
N TYR A 141 -4.05 -22.98 3.75
CA TYR A 141 -3.83 -22.73 2.32
C TYR A 141 -2.96 -21.49 2.05
N VAL A 142 -2.76 -20.61 3.02
CA VAL A 142 -2.02 -19.34 2.82
C VAL A 142 -0.57 -19.61 2.40
N LEU A 143 0.18 -20.42 3.15
CA LEU A 143 1.59 -20.68 2.84
C LEU A 143 1.77 -21.37 1.47
N PRO A 144 1.05 -22.47 1.16
CA PRO A 144 1.22 -23.12 -0.14
C PRO A 144 0.78 -22.23 -1.30
N ALA A 145 -0.28 -21.43 -1.16
CA ALA A 145 -0.70 -20.48 -2.19
C ALA A 145 0.37 -19.40 -2.46
N ILE A 146 0.99 -18.84 -1.41
CA ILE A 146 2.12 -17.90 -1.56
C ILE A 146 3.27 -18.57 -2.32
N GLN A 147 3.62 -19.80 -1.96
CA GLN A 147 4.70 -20.55 -2.61
C GLN A 147 4.40 -20.76 -4.09
N ASN A 148 3.19 -21.21 -4.44
CA ASN A 148 2.81 -21.48 -5.82
C ASN A 148 2.77 -20.20 -6.67
N ILE A 149 2.17 -19.11 -6.17
CA ILE A 149 2.17 -17.80 -6.85
C ILE A 149 3.60 -17.31 -7.05
N TYR A 150 4.45 -17.42 -6.02
CA TYR A 150 5.85 -17.01 -6.11
C TYR A 150 6.61 -17.80 -7.18
N GLN A 151 6.43 -19.12 -7.26
CA GLN A 151 7.08 -19.92 -8.31
C GLN A 151 6.54 -19.58 -9.71
N ALA A 152 5.21 -19.39 -9.85
CA ALA A 152 4.60 -19.00 -11.11
C ALA A 152 5.17 -17.69 -11.66
N ILE A 153 5.40 -16.69 -10.79
CA ILE A 153 5.98 -15.41 -11.23
C ILE A 153 7.48 -15.53 -11.49
N ARG A 154 8.20 -16.33 -10.70
CA ARG A 154 9.62 -16.61 -10.92
C ARG A 154 9.92 -17.28 -12.25
N ALA A 155 9.05 -18.19 -12.69
CA ALA A 155 9.18 -18.85 -13.98
C ALA A 155 9.18 -17.85 -15.15
N GLN A 156 8.63 -16.64 -14.95
CA GLN A 156 8.49 -15.60 -15.96
C GLN A 156 9.55 -14.48 -15.84
N SER A 157 10.61 -14.68 -15.05
CA SER A 157 11.74 -13.73 -14.88
C SER A 157 11.39 -12.32 -14.36
N LEU A 158 10.25 -12.13 -13.67
CA LEU A 158 9.82 -10.84 -13.12
C LEU A 158 10.49 -10.43 -11.77
N ARG A 159 11.63 -11.05 -11.45
CA ARG A 159 12.23 -11.06 -10.08
C ARG A 159 12.44 -9.67 -9.47
N ASP A 160 12.81 -8.68 -10.29
CA ASP A 160 13.26 -7.37 -9.79
C ASP A 160 12.15 -6.30 -9.82
N GLN A 161 10.95 -6.64 -10.32
CA GLN A 161 9.90 -5.64 -10.60
C GLN A 161 8.65 -5.79 -9.72
N ILE A 162 8.35 -6.99 -9.18
CA ILE A 162 7.19 -7.24 -8.30
C ILE A 162 7.66 -7.80 -6.95
N LYS A 163 7.22 -7.20 -5.84
CA LYS A 163 7.51 -7.66 -4.46
C LYS A 163 6.33 -8.48 -3.93
N TYR A 164 6.59 -9.43 -3.04
CA TYR A 164 5.56 -10.32 -2.46
C TYR A 164 5.55 -10.19 -0.94
N GLY A 165 4.37 -10.21 -0.32
CA GLY A 165 4.22 -10.12 1.13
C GLY A 165 2.83 -10.53 1.61
N MET A 166 2.75 -11.07 2.83
CA MET A 166 1.49 -11.39 3.50
C MET A 166 0.97 -10.11 4.17
N VAL A 167 -0.29 -9.78 3.93
CA VAL A 167 -0.99 -8.69 4.60
C VAL A 167 -1.83 -9.31 5.72
N ASN A 168 -1.49 -9.02 6.98
CA ASN A 168 -2.29 -9.42 8.13
C ASN A 168 -2.53 -8.19 9.01
N THR A 169 -3.79 -7.81 9.19
CA THR A 169 -4.24 -6.70 10.07
C THR A 169 -4.36 -7.15 11.52
N ASP A 170 -4.32 -8.45 11.81
CA ASP A 170 -4.35 -8.95 13.17
C ASP A 170 -2.93 -9.02 13.74
N THR A 171 -2.66 -8.11 14.69
CA THR A 171 -1.40 -7.96 15.45
C THR A 171 -0.88 -9.24 16.14
N ARG A 172 -1.57 -10.37 16.03
CA ARG A 172 -1.20 -11.66 16.64
C ARG A 172 -0.76 -12.75 15.65
N ILE A 173 -0.80 -12.51 14.33
CA ILE A 173 -0.39 -13.50 13.32
C ILE A 173 0.66 -12.91 12.38
N CYS A 174 1.66 -12.25 12.95
CA CYS A 174 2.93 -11.97 12.28
C CYS A 174 4.01 -13.01 12.66
N LEU A 175 3.68 -14.02 13.48
CA LEU A 175 4.68 -14.88 14.13
C LEU A 175 4.85 -16.29 13.56
N MET A 176 4.05 -16.75 12.58
CA MET A 176 4.12 -18.17 12.17
C MET A 176 4.47 -18.44 10.69
N GLN A 177 5.18 -17.51 10.04
CA GLN A 177 5.90 -17.78 8.78
C GLN A 177 7.34 -17.23 8.77
N CYS A 178 7.96 -17.03 9.94
CA CYS A 178 9.37 -16.59 10.02
C CYS A 178 10.40 -17.75 10.07
N TRP A 179 9.98 -19.02 10.03
CA TRP A 179 10.93 -20.13 10.25
C TRP A 179 11.59 -20.70 8.99
N ILE A 180 10.97 -20.63 7.80
CA ILE A 180 11.52 -21.28 6.59
C ILE A 180 12.61 -20.42 5.89
N ARG A 181 12.85 -19.17 6.33
CA ARG A 181 13.88 -18.28 5.77
C ARG A 181 14.96 -17.83 6.75
N PHE A 182 15.07 -18.47 7.93
CA PHE A 182 16.03 -18.02 8.96
C PHE A 182 17.49 -18.47 8.73
N MET A 183 17.80 -19.27 7.70
CA MET A 183 19.17 -19.79 7.54
C MET A 183 20.01 -19.19 6.43
N LEU A 184 19.48 -18.42 5.46
CA LEU A 184 20.32 -17.81 4.44
C LEU A 184 19.73 -16.47 3.93
N GLN A 185 20.50 -15.41 4.16
CA GLN A 185 20.43 -14.05 3.58
C GLN A 185 19.50 -13.02 4.24
N LEU A 186 20.16 -11.97 4.74
CA LEU A 186 19.65 -10.71 5.27
C LEU A 186 18.71 -10.01 4.26
N VAL A 187 17.43 -10.37 4.24
CA VAL A 187 16.42 -9.57 3.56
C VAL A 187 15.89 -8.55 4.56
N MET A 188 16.15 -7.26 4.27
CA MET A 188 15.57 -6.14 5.00
C MET A 188 14.06 -6.12 4.75
N TRP A 189 13.28 -6.81 5.59
CA TRP A 189 11.82 -6.82 5.52
C TRP A 189 11.29 -5.39 5.62
N ARG A 190 10.64 -4.89 4.56
CA ARG A 190 9.96 -3.60 4.53
C ARG A 190 8.52 -3.83 4.97
N PHE A 191 8.14 -3.24 6.11
CA PHE A 191 6.77 -3.29 6.60
C PHE A 191 5.93 -2.29 5.80
N VAL A 192 4.73 -2.73 5.41
CA VAL A 192 3.70 -1.93 4.76
C VAL A 192 2.47 -2.05 5.65
N VAL A 193 1.87 -0.92 6.03
CA VAL A 193 0.56 -0.90 6.69
C VAL A 193 -0.46 -0.91 5.57
N SER A 194 -1.13 -2.03 5.39
CA SER A 194 -1.96 -2.26 4.21
C SER A 194 -3.41 -1.82 4.38
N GLU A 195 -3.85 -1.54 5.61
CA GLU A 195 -5.14 -0.95 5.98
C GLU A 195 -4.97 -0.20 7.30
N SER A 196 -5.47 1.03 7.37
CA SER A 196 -5.57 1.83 8.59
C SER A 196 -6.62 2.92 8.37
N GLY A 197 -7.57 3.08 9.26
CA GLY A 197 -8.67 4.03 9.08
C GLY A 197 -9.48 4.17 10.35
N TRP A 198 -10.41 5.13 10.33
CA TRP A 198 -11.33 5.36 11.43
C TRP A 198 -12.73 5.66 10.88
N PRO A 199 -13.79 5.03 11.40
CA PRO A 199 -15.14 5.23 10.90
C PRO A 199 -15.72 6.56 11.40
N SER A 200 -16.49 7.23 10.56
CA SER A 200 -17.10 8.52 10.90
C SER A 200 -18.45 8.41 11.62
N ASP A 201 -19.08 7.24 11.60
CA ASP A 201 -20.42 6.99 12.13
C ASP A 201 -20.64 5.49 12.43
N GLY A 202 -21.79 5.13 13.01
CA GLY A 202 -22.21 3.76 13.28
C GLY A 202 -21.79 3.22 14.65
N GLY A 203 -21.18 4.05 15.51
CA GLY A 203 -20.74 3.65 16.84
C GLY A 203 -20.34 4.83 17.75
N PHE A 204 -20.20 4.57 19.06
CA PHE A 204 -19.95 5.62 20.07
C PHE A 204 -18.72 6.50 19.79
N ALA A 205 -17.60 5.89 19.38
CA ALA A 205 -16.36 6.60 19.05
C ALA A 205 -16.18 6.88 17.54
N ALA A 206 -17.15 6.44 16.73
CA ALA A 206 -17.16 6.64 15.29
C ALA A 206 -17.86 7.97 15.01
N THR A 207 -17.08 9.05 15.01
CA THR A 207 -17.57 10.41 14.75
C THR A 207 -16.71 11.05 13.67
N TYR A 208 -17.28 12.01 12.96
CA TYR A 208 -16.56 12.81 11.97
C TYR A 208 -15.26 13.38 12.55
N ASP A 209 -15.33 14.07 13.70
CA ASP A 209 -14.17 14.73 14.32
C ASP A 209 -13.06 13.74 14.71
N ASN A 210 -13.42 12.56 15.21
CA ASN A 210 -12.44 11.53 15.56
C ASN A 210 -11.78 10.94 14.32
N ALA A 211 -12.56 10.73 13.26
CA ALA A 211 -12.05 10.18 12.01
C ALA A 211 -11.11 11.17 11.30
N ASP A 212 -11.50 12.44 11.22
CA ASP A 212 -10.68 13.54 10.69
C ASP A 212 -9.34 13.64 11.44
N THR A 213 -9.42 13.72 12.77
CA THR A 213 -8.24 13.76 13.65
C THR A 213 -7.34 12.53 13.47
N TYR A 214 -7.92 11.34 13.31
CA TYR A 214 -7.14 10.12 13.12
C TYR A 214 -6.38 10.13 11.79
N LEU A 215 -7.05 10.55 10.70
CA LEU A 215 -6.47 10.58 9.36
C LEU A 215 -5.31 11.58 9.26
N ASP A 216 -5.46 12.78 9.82
CA ASP A 216 -4.40 13.78 9.89
C ASP A 216 -3.16 13.25 10.62
N ASN A 217 -3.38 12.63 11.79
CA ASN A 217 -2.30 12.06 12.58
C ASN A 217 -1.63 10.86 11.88
N LEU A 218 -2.40 10.07 11.12
CA LEU A 218 -1.88 8.94 10.36
C LEU A 218 -0.93 9.39 9.25
N ILE A 219 -1.28 10.46 8.51
CA ILE A 219 -0.43 11.03 7.46
C ILE A 219 0.87 11.58 8.06
N LEU A 220 0.78 12.31 9.19
CA LEU A 220 1.96 12.78 9.92
C LEU A 220 2.85 11.61 10.39
N ARG A 221 2.23 10.50 10.82
CA ARG A 221 2.95 9.30 11.24
C ARG A 221 3.64 8.60 10.06
N ALA A 222 3.01 8.57 8.89
CA ALA A 222 3.60 8.02 7.68
C ALA A 222 4.91 8.73 7.29
N LYS A 223 4.95 10.07 7.43
CA LYS A 223 6.16 10.90 7.17
C LYS A 223 7.27 10.67 8.21
N SER A 224 6.92 10.49 9.48
CA SER A 224 7.89 10.42 10.59
C SER A 224 8.50 9.03 10.86
N GLY A 225 7.85 7.95 10.43
CA GLY A 225 8.31 6.58 10.67
C GLY A 225 7.99 6.07 12.10
N SER A 226 8.67 5.00 12.53
CA SER A 226 8.44 4.38 13.86
C SER A 226 9.65 4.50 14.77
N PRO A 227 9.51 4.38 16.11
CA PRO A 227 10.64 4.44 17.03
C PRO A 227 11.77 3.45 16.69
N ARG A 228 11.41 2.26 16.18
CA ARG A 228 12.39 1.23 15.76
C ARG A 228 12.99 1.50 14.37
N ARG A 229 12.37 2.35 13.56
CA ARG A 229 12.82 2.75 12.22
C ARG A 229 12.59 4.25 12.02
N PRO A 230 13.32 5.11 12.76
CA PRO A 230 13.12 6.55 12.69
C PRO A 230 13.54 7.07 11.31
N SER A 231 12.87 8.11 10.80
CA SER A 231 13.22 8.79 9.53
C SER A 231 13.09 7.94 8.26
N LYS A 232 12.40 6.80 8.32
CA LYS A 232 11.97 6.06 7.11
C LYS A 232 10.46 6.23 6.95
N SER A 233 10.04 6.82 5.84
CA SER A 233 8.62 6.91 5.49
C SER A 233 8.00 5.52 5.54
N THR A 234 6.90 5.39 6.28
CA THR A 234 6.14 4.14 6.30
C THR A 234 5.14 4.18 5.15
N GLU A 235 5.07 3.09 4.40
CA GLU A 235 4.06 2.93 3.37
C GLU A 235 2.75 2.50 4.04
N ILE A 236 1.72 3.33 3.91
CA ILE A 236 0.43 3.18 4.60
C ILE A 236 -0.70 3.29 3.59
N TYR A 237 -1.67 2.40 3.68
CA TYR A 237 -2.89 2.43 2.88
C TYR A 237 -4.08 2.75 3.79
N ILE A 238 -4.71 3.89 3.53
CA ILE A 238 -5.87 4.36 4.26
C ILE A 238 -7.08 3.52 3.87
N PHE A 239 -7.83 3.06 4.86
CA PHE A 239 -9.10 2.35 4.68
C PHE A 239 -10.25 3.33 4.95
N ALA A 240 -11.08 3.72 3.96
CA ALA A 240 -11.09 3.32 2.54
C ALA A 240 -11.49 4.50 1.62
N MET A 241 -11.50 4.30 0.29
CA MET A 241 -11.85 5.36 -0.67
C MET A 241 -13.29 5.86 -0.50
N PHE A 242 -14.24 4.95 -0.30
CA PHE A 242 -15.67 5.27 -0.21
C PHE A 242 -16.31 4.61 1.01
N ASP A 243 -17.42 5.19 1.46
CA ASP A 243 -18.36 4.53 2.35
C ASP A 243 -18.99 3.32 1.62
N GLU A 244 -18.97 2.14 2.23
CA GLU A 244 -19.33 0.87 1.62
C GLU A 244 -20.65 0.33 2.22
N ASN A 245 -21.79 0.73 1.64
CA ASN A 245 -23.12 0.56 2.24
C ASN A 245 -23.60 -0.89 2.40
N GLN A 246 -22.96 -1.88 1.76
CA GLN A 246 -23.29 -3.30 1.90
C GLN A 246 -22.46 -4.02 2.97
N LYS A 247 -21.56 -3.31 3.66
CA LYS A 247 -20.81 -3.88 4.79
C LYS A 247 -21.66 -3.99 6.07
N SER A 248 -21.20 -4.83 6.98
CA SER A 248 -21.82 -5.09 8.28
C SER A 248 -20.72 -5.44 9.30
N PRO A 249 -20.81 -5.00 10.57
CA PRO A 249 -21.90 -4.20 11.18
C PRO A 249 -21.93 -2.72 10.72
N GLU A 250 -22.89 -1.93 11.20
CA GLU A 250 -23.15 -0.55 10.73
C GLU A 250 -21.89 0.34 10.65
N ILE A 251 -21.01 0.25 11.64
CA ILE A 251 -19.74 0.99 11.69
C ILE A 251 -18.84 0.74 10.46
N GLU A 252 -18.91 -0.45 9.86
CA GLU A 252 -18.12 -0.84 8.69
C GLU A 252 -18.49 -0.08 7.42
N LYS A 253 -19.65 0.58 7.40
CA LYS A 253 -20.13 1.33 6.23
C LYS A 253 -19.50 2.72 6.12
N HIS A 254 -18.87 3.23 7.19
CA HIS A 254 -18.58 4.67 7.35
C HIS A 254 -17.08 5.02 7.34
N PHE A 255 -16.24 4.21 6.70
CA PHE A 255 -14.78 4.39 6.62
C PHE A 255 -14.29 5.24 5.43
N GLY A 256 -15.19 5.69 4.56
CA GLY A 256 -14.86 6.38 3.32
C GLY A 256 -14.20 7.73 3.52
N LEU A 257 -13.17 8.01 2.72
CA LEU A 257 -12.61 9.34 2.51
C LEU A 257 -13.52 10.22 1.65
N PHE A 258 -14.29 9.59 0.77
CA PHE A 258 -15.28 10.21 -0.10
C PHE A 258 -16.64 9.56 0.10
N PHE A 259 -17.70 10.33 -0.11
CA PHE A 259 -19.03 9.75 -0.31
C PHE A 259 -19.11 9.08 -1.69
N PRO A 260 -20.04 8.12 -1.90
CA PRO A 260 -20.22 7.46 -3.19
C PRO A 260 -20.50 8.41 -4.37
N ASN A 261 -21.00 9.63 -4.10
CA ASN A 261 -21.18 10.69 -5.10
C ASN A 261 -19.87 11.43 -5.48
N LYS A 262 -18.70 10.96 -5.00
CA LYS A 262 -17.35 11.54 -5.18
C LYS A 262 -17.08 12.84 -4.41
N GLN A 263 -18.00 13.28 -3.56
CA GLN A 263 -17.75 14.42 -2.68
C GLN A 263 -16.76 14.02 -1.59
N GLU A 264 -15.75 14.86 -1.36
CA GLU A 264 -14.81 14.72 -0.25
C GLU A 264 -15.56 14.78 1.09
N LYS A 265 -15.23 13.84 1.99
CA LYS A 265 -15.79 13.81 3.33
C LYS A 265 -14.99 14.71 4.26
N TYR A 266 -13.66 14.62 4.19
CA TYR A 266 -12.73 15.34 5.07
C TYR A 266 -11.88 16.34 4.26
N PRO A 267 -11.47 17.46 4.87
CA PRO A 267 -10.60 18.44 4.23
C PRO A 267 -9.11 17.98 4.26
N PHE A 268 -8.77 16.84 3.65
CA PHE A 268 -7.36 16.40 3.56
C PHE A 268 -6.73 16.72 2.20
N GLY A 269 -5.40 16.90 2.20
CA GLY A 269 -4.58 16.89 1.00
C GLY A 269 -3.50 15.80 1.11
N PHE A 270 -3.30 15.00 0.06
CA PHE A 270 -2.30 13.92 0.04
C PHE A 270 -0.85 14.40 -0.21
N SER A 271 -0.58 15.71 -0.06
CA SER A 271 0.73 16.35 -0.28
C SER A 271 1.62 16.40 0.98
#